data_AF-A0A286ENN5-F1
#
_entry.id   AF-A0A286ENN5-F1
#
_cell.length_a   1.000
_cell.length_b   1.000
_cell.length_c   1.000
_cell.angle_alpha   90.00
_cell.angle_beta   90.00
_cell.angle_gamma   90.00
#
_symmetry.space_group_name_H-M   'P 1'
#
loop_
_entity.id
_entity.type
_entity.pdbx_description
1 polymer ?
#
loop_
_entity_poly.entity_id
_entity_poly.type
_entity_poly.pdbx_seq_one_letter_code
_entity_poly.pdbx_strand_id
1 'polypeptide(L)'
;MISFGPELVGRTEKTLGALLHRNLVDTGLDEREYVTLRVASTLTSTEDLSDAVFARAHFTEAAELVATLTERGLLSHGRLSPTGSALLDRILSRAAGQSAAIWSGLPDADVATTTRVLNTVLARADAVLSE
;
A
#
# COMPACT_ATOMS: atom_id res chain seq x y z
N MET A 1 -7.47 10.58 24.29
CA MET A 1 -7.41 9.25 23.65
C MET A 1 -8.57 9.19 22.67
N ILE A 2 -8.33 8.82 21.41
CA ILE A 2 -9.39 8.68 20.40
C ILE A 2 -9.91 7.25 20.49
N SER A 3 -11.22 7.05 20.54
CA SER A 3 -11.83 5.72 20.56
C SER A 3 -11.62 5.00 19.23
N PHE A 4 -11.58 3.66 19.26
CA PHE A 4 -11.54 2.88 18.02
C PHE A 4 -12.79 3.14 17.18
N GLY A 5 -12.58 3.54 15.92
CA GLY A 5 -13.63 3.94 14.99
C GLY A 5 -13.06 4.69 13.78
N PRO A 6 -13.94 5.21 12.88
CA PRO A 6 -13.51 5.86 11.65
C PRO A 6 -12.52 7.01 11.83
N GLU A 7 -12.67 7.82 12.90
CA GLU A 7 -11.75 8.92 13.20
C GLU A 7 -10.33 8.42 13.50
N LEU A 8 -10.19 7.42 14.38
CA LEU A 8 -8.89 6.85 14.72
C LEU A 8 -8.24 6.21 13.49
N VAL A 9 -9.00 5.46 12.69
CA VAL A 9 -8.51 4.81 11.47
C VAL A 9 -8.04 5.86 10.46
N GLY A 10 -8.88 6.84 10.15
CA GLY A 10 -8.54 7.90 9.18
C GLY A 10 -7.34 8.74 9.63
N ARG A 11 -7.28 9.13 10.92
CA ARG A 11 -6.12 9.89 11.42
C ARG A 11 -4.84 9.06 11.39
N THR A 12 -4.93 7.76 11.66
CA THR A 12 -3.78 6.84 11.57
C THR A 12 -3.31 6.72 10.12
N GLU A 13 -4.22 6.48 9.17
CA GLU A 13 -3.93 6.41 7.72
C GLU A 13 -3.29 7.71 7.23
N LYS A 14 -3.84 8.88 7.53
CA LYS A 14 -3.24 10.17 7.14
C LYS A 14 -1.87 10.42 7.76
N THR A 15 -1.66 10.00 9.01
CA THR A 15 -0.36 10.15 9.66
C THR A 15 0.70 9.26 9.00
N LEU A 16 0.36 7.99 8.72
CA LEU A 16 1.24 7.07 8.00
C LEU A 16 1.47 7.52 6.55
N GLY A 17 0.45 8.06 5.88
CA GLY A 17 0.53 8.62 4.53
C GLY A 17 1.47 9.83 4.46
N ALA A 18 1.45 10.72 5.46
CA ALA A 18 2.41 11.83 5.54
C ALA A 18 3.86 11.35 5.69
N LEU A 19 4.09 10.28 6.45
CA LEU A 19 5.40 9.64 6.57
C LEU A 19 5.83 8.97 5.26
N LEU A 20 4.91 8.30 4.56
CA LEU A 20 5.16 7.74 3.24
C LEU A 20 5.54 8.85 2.25
N HIS A 21 4.77 9.92 2.17
CA HIS A 21 5.04 11.04 1.27
C HIS A 21 6.46 11.60 1.47
N ARG A 22 6.89 11.79 2.72
CA ARG A 22 8.26 12.19 3.07
C ARG A 22 9.33 11.23 2.53
N ASN A 23 9.03 9.94 2.41
CA ASN A 23 9.92 8.93 1.84
C ASN A 23 9.89 8.87 0.32
N LEU A 24 8.88 9.45 -0.32
CA LEU A 24 8.71 9.48 -1.78
C LEU A 24 9.26 10.76 -2.44
N VAL A 25 9.50 11.85 -1.71
CA VAL A 25 9.91 13.16 -2.26
C VAL A 25 11.03 13.08 -3.33
N ASP A 26 12.01 12.19 -3.15
CA ASP A 26 13.18 12.08 -4.04
C ASP A 26 13.10 10.91 -5.04
N THR A 27 11.99 10.16 -5.06
CA THR A 27 11.83 8.95 -5.89
C THR A 27 11.15 9.25 -7.21
N GLY A 28 10.48 10.40 -7.32
CA GLY A 28 9.60 10.75 -8.43
C GLY A 28 8.34 9.88 -8.49
N LEU A 29 7.98 9.17 -7.43
CA LEU A 29 6.72 8.44 -7.31
C LEU A 29 5.71 9.26 -6.52
N ASP A 30 4.45 9.25 -6.97
CA ASP A 30 3.33 9.60 -6.09
C ASP A 30 2.88 8.39 -5.25
N GLU A 31 1.91 8.61 -4.35
CA GLU A 31 1.38 7.56 -3.49
C GLU A 31 0.71 6.44 -4.28
N ARG A 32 -0.06 6.76 -5.33
CA ARG A 32 -0.81 5.78 -6.12
C ARG A 32 0.12 4.89 -6.93
N GLU A 33 1.18 5.48 -7.47
CA GLU A 33 2.26 4.78 -8.15
C GLU A 33 3.00 3.85 -7.18
N TYR A 34 3.35 4.33 -5.98
CA TYR A 34 3.96 3.49 -4.95
C TYR A 34 3.05 2.32 -4.54
N VAL A 35 1.75 2.58 -4.30
CA VAL A 35 0.77 1.53 -3.96
C VAL A 35 0.65 0.52 -5.10
N THR A 36 0.63 0.96 -6.36
CA THR A 36 0.64 0.05 -7.52
C THR A 36 1.88 -0.86 -7.53
N LEU A 37 3.07 -0.32 -7.27
CA LEU A 37 4.29 -1.13 -7.14
C LEU A 37 4.23 -2.10 -5.95
N ARG A 38 3.63 -1.68 -4.82
CA ARG A 38 3.40 -2.57 -3.66
C ARG A 38 2.44 -3.70 -4.00
N VAL A 39 1.34 -3.43 -4.69
CA VAL A 39 0.43 -4.48 -5.17
C VAL A 39 1.19 -5.44 -6.08
N ALA A 40 1.92 -4.93 -7.08
CA ALA A 40 2.73 -5.74 -7.99
C ALA A 40 3.75 -6.64 -7.27
N SER A 41 4.34 -6.17 -6.16
CA SER A 41 5.30 -6.94 -5.36
C SER A 41 4.68 -8.16 -4.65
N THR A 42 3.35 -8.18 -4.50
CA THR A 42 2.61 -9.22 -3.78
C THR A 42 1.82 -10.15 -4.71
N LEU A 43 1.80 -9.86 -6.02
CA LEU A 43 1.04 -10.65 -6.97
C LEU A 43 1.65 -12.02 -7.22
N THR A 44 0.77 -13.00 -7.34
CA THR A 44 1.12 -14.29 -7.95
C THR A 44 1.26 -14.13 -9.47
N SER A 45 1.86 -15.10 -10.17
CA SER A 45 2.12 -15.00 -11.63
C SER A 45 0.87 -14.97 -12.51
N THR A 46 -0.33 -15.21 -11.96
CA THR A 46 -1.58 -15.36 -12.73
C THR A 46 -2.56 -14.20 -12.60
N GLU A 47 -2.39 -13.31 -11.62
CA GLU A 47 -3.27 -12.15 -11.42
C GLU A 47 -2.95 -11.00 -12.39
N ASP A 48 -3.99 -10.35 -12.93
CA ASP A 48 -3.85 -9.08 -13.63
C ASP A 48 -3.58 -7.95 -12.62
N LEU A 49 -2.59 -7.11 -12.91
CA LEU A 49 -2.19 -6.06 -11.97
C LEU A 49 -3.22 -4.92 -11.90
N SER A 50 -3.85 -4.57 -13.01
CA SER A 50 -4.84 -3.49 -13.03
C SER A 50 -6.06 -3.90 -12.21
N ASP A 51 -6.54 -5.13 -12.39
CA ASP A 51 -7.64 -5.69 -11.61
C ASP A 51 -7.30 -5.74 -10.11
N ALA A 52 -6.08 -6.18 -9.77
CA ALA A 52 -5.66 -6.24 -8.38
C ALA A 52 -5.50 -4.86 -7.74
N VAL A 53 -5.03 -3.85 -8.48
CA VAL A 53 -4.92 -2.47 -7.99
C VAL A 53 -6.32 -1.88 -7.78
N PHE A 54 -7.23 -2.08 -8.73
CA PHE A 54 -8.62 -1.66 -8.59
C PHE A 54 -9.27 -2.31 -7.37
N ALA A 55 -9.12 -3.63 -7.21
CA ALA A 55 -9.73 -4.36 -6.11
C ALA A 55 -9.17 -3.98 -4.73
N ARG A 56 -7.86 -3.73 -4.62
CA ARG A 56 -7.19 -3.52 -3.32
C ARG A 56 -7.04 -2.06 -2.90
N ALA A 57 -7.02 -1.14 -3.87
CA ALA A 57 -6.79 0.28 -3.63
C ALA A 57 -7.94 1.18 -4.13
N HIS A 58 -8.93 0.61 -4.83
CA HIS A 58 -10.07 1.32 -5.41
C HIS A 58 -9.67 2.46 -6.37
N PHE A 59 -8.49 2.38 -6.98
CA PHE A 59 -8.07 3.34 -8.01
C PHE A 59 -8.78 3.02 -9.31
N THR A 60 -9.69 3.90 -9.72
CA THR A 60 -10.44 3.78 -10.97
C THR A 60 -9.55 3.87 -12.22
N GLU A 61 -8.41 4.54 -12.07
CA GLU A 61 -7.38 4.75 -13.09
C GLU A 61 -6.28 3.66 -13.07
N ALA A 62 -6.55 2.47 -12.51
CA ALA A 62 -5.56 1.40 -12.32
C ALA A 62 -4.79 1.06 -13.60
N ALA A 63 -5.47 0.95 -14.74
CA ALA A 63 -4.83 0.65 -16.02
C ALA A 63 -3.85 1.75 -16.48
N GLU A 64 -4.20 3.03 -16.25
CA GLU A 64 -3.33 4.18 -16.58
C GLU A 64 -2.10 4.23 -15.68
N LEU A 65 -2.26 3.92 -14.39
CA LEU A 65 -1.14 3.80 -13.44
C LEU A 65 -0.16 2.68 -13.86
N VAL A 66 -0.69 1.51 -14.25
CA VAL A 66 0.12 0.38 -14.73
C VAL A 66 0.85 0.73 -16.03
N ALA A 67 0.18 1.39 -16.97
CA ALA A 67 0.80 1.85 -18.22
C ALA A 67 1.93 2.85 -17.95
N THR A 68 1.67 3.88 -17.13
CA THR A 68 2.65 4.89 -16.74
C THR A 68 3.89 4.27 -16.11
N LEU A 69 3.71 3.34 -15.16
CA LEU A 69 4.82 2.66 -14.50
C LEU A 69 5.58 1.70 -15.43
N THR A 70 4.92 1.16 -16.46
CA THR A 70 5.56 0.36 -17.51
C THR A 70 6.40 1.24 -18.43
N GLU A 71 5.89 2.40 -18.86
CA GLU A 71 6.63 3.39 -19.66
C GLU A 71 7.87 3.92 -18.93
N ARG A 72 7.76 4.09 -17.60
CA ARG A 72 8.88 4.44 -16.72
C ARG A 72 9.88 3.29 -16.50
N GLY A 73 9.62 2.11 -17.05
CA GLY A 73 10.47 0.93 -16.91
C GLY A 73 10.49 0.33 -15.50
N LEU A 74 9.52 0.68 -14.65
CA LEU A 74 9.39 0.14 -13.28
C LEU A 74 8.55 -1.14 -13.26
N LEU A 75 7.71 -1.34 -14.27
CA LEU A 75 6.98 -2.58 -14.51
C LEU A 75 7.42 -3.23 -15.84
N SER A 76 7.27 -4.55 -15.91
CA SER A 76 7.39 -5.36 -17.12
C SER A 76 6.35 -6.47 -17.04
N HIS A 77 5.48 -6.57 -18.06
CA HIS A 77 4.40 -7.57 -18.12
C HIS A 77 3.54 -7.61 -16.84
N GLY A 78 3.18 -6.43 -16.31
CA GLY A 78 2.36 -6.33 -15.08
C GLY A 78 3.07 -6.79 -13.81
N ARG A 79 4.40 -6.90 -13.82
CA ARG A 79 5.23 -7.27 -12.65
C ARG A 79 6.34 -6.26 -12.45
N LEU A 80 6.96 -6.26 -11.27
CA LEU A 80 8.13 -5.41 -11.02
C LEU A 80 9.24 -5.76 -12.01
N SER A 81 9.77 -4.74 -12.69
CA SER A 81 11.04 -4.87 -13.39
C SER A 81 12.19 -4.92 -12.36
N PRO A 82 13.42 -5.29 -12.76
CA PRO A 82 14.59 -5.19 -11.88
C PRO A 82 14.77 -3.76 -11.32
N THR A 83 14.55 -2.73 -12.14
CA THR A 83 14.60 -1.33 -11.73
C THR A 83 13.50 -0.99 -10.74
N GLY A 84 12.28 -1.47 -10.98
CA GLY A 84 11.14 -1.29 -10.09
C GLY A 84 11.35 -1.93 -8.72
N SER A 85 11.84 -3.18 -8.69
CA SER A 85 12.19 -3.88 -7.45
C SER A 85 13.26 -3.12 -6.68
N ALA A 86 14.36 -2.74 -7.33
CA ALA A 86 15.44 -2.00 -6.67
C ALA A 86 14.99 -0.64 -6.12
N LEU A 87 14.10 0.06 -6.83
CA LEU A 87 13.50 1.31 -6.33
C LEU A 87 12.62 1.05 -5.11
N LEU A 88 11.75 0.05 -5.18
CA LEU A 88 10.85 -0.31 -4.08
C LEU A 88 11.63 -0.73 -2.83
N ASP A 89 12.67 -1.54 -2.98
CA ASP A 89 13.52 -1.98 -1.87
C ASP A 89 14.23 -0.80 -1.19
N ARG A 90 14.69 0.20 -1.95
CA ARG A 90 15.27 1.44 -1.38
C ARG A 90 14.23 2.22 -0.57
N ILE A 91 13.00 2.33 -1.07
CA ILE A 91 11.91 3.02 -0.38
C ILE A 91 11.57 2.30 0.93
N LEU A 92 11.39 0.98 0.87
CA LEU A 92 11.08 0.16 2.04
C LEU A 92 12.20 0.21 3.09
N SER A 93 13.46 0.18 2.66
CA SER A 93 14.62 0.28 3.57
C SER A 93 14.68 1.63 4.28
N ARG A 94 14.42 2.73 3.55
CA ARG A 94 14.34 4.10 4.12
C ARG A 94 13.17 4.21 5.11
N ALA A 95 12.01 3.64 4.74
CA ALA A 95 10.83 3.63 5.59
C ALA A 95 11.01 2.78 6.86
N ALA A 96 11.68 1.63 6.77
CA ALA A 96 11.94 0.74 7.91
C ALA A 96 12.79 1.46 8.98
N GLY A 97 13.84 2.18 8.58
CA GLY A 97 14.67 2.95 9.51
C GLY A 97 13.92 4.06 10.27
N GLN A 98 12.89 4.65 9.64
CA GLN A 98 12.09 5.73 10.24
C GLN A 98 10.88 5.23 11.03
N SER A 99 10.31 4.11 10.64
CA SER A 99 9.06 3.59 11.22
C SER A 99 9.28 2.47 12.23
N ALA A 100 10.50 1.94 12.39
CA ALA A 100 10.80 0.90 13.37
C ALA A 100 10.32 1.27 14.78
N ALA A 101 10.57 2.52 15.22
CA ALA A 101 10.12 3.00 16.53
C ALA A 101 8.60 3.12 16.68
N ILE A 102 7.86 3.26 15.57
CA ILE A 102 6.39 3.33 15.55
C ILE A 102 5.79 1.94 15.81
N TRP A 103 6.43 0.89 15.26
CA TRP A 103 5.94 -0.48 15.32
C TRP A 103 6.56 -1.31 16.46
N SER A 104 7.69 -0.87 17.02
CA SER A 104 8.39 -1.60 18.08
C SER A 104 7.63 -1.57 19.40
N GLY A 105 7.58 -2.72 20.09
CA GLY A 105 7.02 -2.82 21.45
C GLY A 105 5.49 -2.92 21.51
N LEU A 106 4.82 -3.07 20.37
CA LEU A 106 3.39 -3.40 20.34
C LEU A 106 3.17 -4.84 20.89
N PRO A 107 2.23 -5.05 21.82
CA PRO A 107 1.93 -6.40 22.31
C PRO A 107 1.38 -7.31 21.22
N ASP A 108 1.91 -8.53 21.09
CA ASP A 108 1.50 -9.48 20.04
C ASP A 108 -0.01 -9.77 20.05
N ALA A 109 -0.62 -9.85 21.24
CA ALA A 109 -2.06 -10.07 21.38
C ALA A 109 -2.91 -8.89 20.84
N ASP A 110 -2.41 -7.66 21.00
CA ASP A 110 -3.07 -6.46 20.50
C ASP A 110 -2.91 -6.34 18.99
N VAL A 111 -1.73 -6.69 18.46
CA VAL A 111 -1.48 -6.76 17.00
C VAL A 111 -2.38 -7.80 16.34
N ALA A 112 -2.49 -9.00 16.91
CA ALA A 112 -3.35 -10.06 16.41
C ALA A 112 -4.83 -9.64 16.45
N THR A 113 -5.25 -8.97 17.52
CA THR A 113 -6.61 -8.46 17.66
C THR A 113 -6.92 -7.34 16.67
N THR A 114 -6.01 -6.38 16.52
CA THR A 114 -6.13 -5.29 15.56
C THR A 114 -6.20 -5.83 14.13
N THR A 115 -5.34 -6.78 13.79
CA THR A 115 -5.35 -7.48 12.49
C THR A 115 -6.73 -8.09 12.21
N ARG A 116 -7.28 -8.84 13.15
CA ARG A 116 -8.60 -9.48 12.99
C ARG A 116 -9.72 -8.47 12.79
N VAL A 117 -9.73 -7.40 13.61
CA VAL A 117 -10.76 -6.37 13.57
C VAL A 117 -10.72 -5.60 12.25
N LEU A 118 -9.54 -5.13 11.84
CA LEU A 118 -9.39 -4.36 10.60
C LEU A 118 -9.74 -5.20 9.36
N ASN A 119 -9.34 -6.48 9.32
CA ASN A 119 -9.77 -7.38 8.24
C ASN A 119 -11.29 -7.59 8.22
N THR A 120 -11.94 -7.66 9.39
CA THR A 120 -13.40 -7.77 9.47
C THR A 120 -14.08 -6.50 8.95
N VAL A 121 -13.53 -5.32 9.25
CA VAL A 121 -14.05 -4.04 8.74
C VAL A 121 -13.87 -3.96 7.22
N LEU A 122 -12.69 -4.33 6.70
CA LEU A 122 -12.39 -4.33 5.28
C LEU A 122 -13.36 -5.24 4.50
N ALA A 123 -13.52 -6.50 4.92
CA ALA A 123 -14.43 -7.44 4.27
C ALA A 123 -15.90 -6.95 4.25
N ARG A 124 -16.33 -6.21 5.28
CA ARG A 124 -17.68 -5.61 5.31
C ARG A 124 -17.79 -4.41 4.38
N ALA A 125 -16.75 -3.59 4.28
CA ALA A 125 -16.71 -2.46 3.36
C ALA A 125 -16.75 -2.94 1.90
N ASP A 126 -15.97 -3.98 1.56
CA ASP A 126 -15.96 -4.58 0.23
C ASP A 126 -17.34 -5.15 -0.16
N ALA A 127 -18.04 -5.77 0.78
CA ALA A 127 -19.40 -6.26 0.55
C ALA A 127 -20.36 -5.13 0.20
N VAL A 128 -20.28 -3.99 0.89
CA VAL A 128 -21.11 -2.80 0.61
C VAL A 128 -20.77 -2.19 -0.77
N LEU A 129 -19.50 -2.19 -1.18
CA LEU A 129 -19.08 -1.66 -2.47
C LEU A 129 -19.44 -2.57 -3.66
N SER A 130 -19.80 -3.82 -3.40
CA SER A 130 -20.16 -4.82 -4.42
C SER A 130 -21.67 -4.97 -4.63
N GLU A 131 -22.50 -4.27 -3.84
CA GLU A 131 -23.96 -4.16 -4.00
C GLU A 131 -24.35 -3.10 -5.04
#